data_AF-A0A358N0K4-F1
#
_entry.id   AF-A0A358N0K4-F1
#
_cell.length_a   1.000
_cell.length_b   1.000
_cell.length_c   1.000
_cell.angle_alpha   90.00
_cell.angle_beta   90.00
_cell.angle_gamma   90.00
#
_symmetry.space_group_name_H-M   'P 1'
#
loop_
_entity.id
_entity.type
_entity.pdbx_description
1 polymer ?
#
loop_
_entity_poly.entity_id
_entity_poly.type
_entity_poly.pdbx_seq_one_letter_code
_entity_poly.pdbx_strand_id
1 'polypeptide(L)' 'VHALIYPDRRGEGYGLTTYEDCPRLNFSLIESENDVRFAHKRGFVAKVEATDPARLKELTALAVVN' A
#
# COMPACT_ATOMS: atom_id res chain seq x y z
N VAL A 1 -13.04 -0.07 -3.90
CA VAL A 1 -12.19 1.02 -3.36
C VAL A 1 -11.18 1.43 -4.43
N HIS A 2 -10.59 2.63 -4.35
CA HIS A 2 -9.55 3.06 -5.29
C HIS A 2 -8.26 3.39 -4.53
N ALA A 3 -7.14 2.89 -5.03
CA ALA A 3 -5.80 3.19 -4.55
C ALA A 3 -4.92 3.55 -5.74
N LEU A 4 -3.86 4.32 -5.49
CA LEU A 4 -2.81 4.62 -6.45
C LEU A 4 -1.62 3.71 -6.19
N ILE A 5 -1.15 3.06 -7.25
CA ILE A 5 0.02 2.18 -7.23
C ILE A 5 1.01 2.73 -8.26
N TYR A 6 2.21 3.10 -7.81
CA TYR A 6 3.23 3.69 -8.69
C TYR A 6 4.65 3.33 -8.21
N PRO A 7 5.65 3.28 -9.11
CA PRO A 7 7.03 3.00 -8.74
C PRO A 7 7.51 3.93 -7.60
N ASP A 8 8.20 3.38 -6.60
CA ASP A 8 8.76 4.20 -5.54
C ASP A 8 9.80 5.17 -6.13
N ARG A 9 9.69 6.45 -5.78
CA ARG A 9 10.59 7.49 -6.29
C ARG A 9 11.93 7.54 -5.56
N ARG A 10 12.08 6.81 -4.45
CA ARG A 10 13.27 6.84 -3.58
C ARG A 10 13.93 5.47 -3.39
N GLY A 11 13.56 4.47 -4.18
CA GLY A 11 14.10 3.11 -4.07
C GLY A 11 13.40 2.15 -5.01
N GLU A 12 13.73 0.87 -4.87
CA GLU A 12 13.09 -0.21 -5.63
C GLU A 12 11.64 -0.46 -5.16
N GLY A 13 10.82 -1.10 -6.00
CA GLY A 13 9.45 -1.48 -5.66
C GLY A 13 8.42 -0.38 -5.89
N TYR A 14 7.35 -0.36 -5.10
CA TYR A 14 6.15 0.44 -5.35
C TYR A 14 5.63 1.17 -4.11
N GLY A 15 5.06 2.34 -4.33
CA GLY A 15 4.23 3.04 -3.36
C GLY A 15 2.75 2.67 -3.56
N LEU A 16 2.07 2.40 -2.45
CA LEU A 16 0.62 2.23 -2.37
C LEU A 16 0.05 3.42 -1.61
N THR A 17 -0.82 4.21 -2.23
CA THR A 17 -1.37 5.45 -1.63
C THR A 17 -2.88 5.48 -1.81
N THR A 18 -3.61 6.05 -0.84
CA THR A 18 -5.04 6.27 -0.96
C THR A 18 -5.35 7.21 -2.13
N TYR A 19 -6.44 6.97 -2.85
CA TYR A 19 -6.97 7.95 -3.80
C TYR A 19 -7.91 8.90 -3.03
N GLU A 20 -7.65 10.21 -3.09
CA GLU A 20 -8.45 11.25 -2.42
C GLU A 20 -8.77 10.94 -0.94
N ASP A 21 -7.77 10.47 -0.18
CA ASP A 21 -7.92 10.09 1.23
C ASP A 21 -9.09 9.13 1.50
N CYS A 22 -9.34 8.18 0.59
CA CYS A 22 -10.44 7.22 0.69
C CYS A 22 -10.49 6.55 2.09
N PRO A 23 -11.56 6.75 2.89
CA PRO A 23 -11.63 6.26 4.27
C PRO A 23 -11.79 4.74 4.36
N ARG A 24 -12.00 4.06 3.24
CA ARG A 24 -12.13 2.59 3.14
C ARG A 24 -10.79 1.88 2.94
N LEU A 25 -9.68 2.60 3.05
CA LEU A 25 -8.34 2.07 2.94
C LEU A 25 -7.50 2.52 4.13
N ASN A 26 -6.81 1.56 4.74
CA ASN A 26 -5.83 1.76 5.78
C ASN A 26 -4.59 0.89 5.54
N PHE A 27 -3.55 1.48 4.95
CA PHE A 27 -2.28 0.80 4.70
C PHE A 27 -1.46 0.52 5.96
N SER A 28 -1.85 1.03 7.15
CA SER A 28 -1.19 0.60 8.39
C SER A 28 -1.46 -0.87 8.70
N LEU A 29 -2.52 -1.47 8.14
CA LEU A 29 -2.90 -2.85 8.40
C LEU A 29 -1.95 -3.87 7.78
N ILE A 30 -1.17 -3.48 6.77
CA ILE A 30 -0.21 -4.35 6.09
C ILE A 30 1.22 -4.17 6.60
N GLU A 31 1.44 -3.41 7.68
CA GLU A 31 2.79 -3.11 8.18
C GLU A 31 3.63 -4.35 8.54
N SER A 32 2.97 -5.49 8.80
CA SER A 32 3.62 -6.75 9.18
C SER A 32 3.92 -7.68 8.00
N GLU A 33 3.52 -7.32 6.78
CA GLU A 33 3.82 -8.12 5.59
C GLU A 33 5.32 -8.03 5.25
N ASN A 34 5.93 -9.16 4.88
CA ASN A 34 7.38 -9.27 4.72
C ASN A 34 7.97 -8.34 3.64
N ASP A 35 7.18 -8.02 2.63
CA ASP A 35 7.56 -7.14 1.52
C ASP A 35 7.20 -5.67 1.78
N VAL A 36 6.66 -5.32 2.95
CA VAL A 36 6.34 -3.93 3.32
C VAL A 36 7.53 -3.32 4.07
N ARG A 37 8.18 -2.34 3.45
CA ARG A 37 9.30 -1.60 4.05
C ARG A 37 8.84 -0.49 4.99
N PHE A 38 7.65 0.04 4.73
CA PHE A 38 7.10 1.16 5.47
C PHE A 38 5.59 1.21 5.30
N ALA A 39 4.87 1.43 6.40
CA ALA A 39 3.47 1.80 6.38
C ALA A 39 3.28 3.01 7.31
N HIS A 40 2.59 4.04 6.82
CA HIS A 40 2.35 5.23 7.62
C HIS A 40 1.26 4.95 8.67
N LYS A 41 1.49 5.34 9.93
CA LYS A 41 0.53 5.11 11.05
C LYS A 41 -0.88 5.65 10.81
N ARG A 42 -1.01 6.70 9.98
CA ARG A 42 -2.30 7.28 9.56
C ARG A 42 -2.98 6.55 8.39
N GLY A 43 -2.38 5.49 7.85
CA GLY A 43 -3.01 4.61 6.87
C GLY A 43 -3.03 5.07 5.42
N PHE A 44 -2.54 6.27 5.10
CA PHE A 44 -2.66 6.83 3.74
C PHE A 44 -1.60 6.34 2.75
N VAL A 45 -0.49 5.74 3.21
CA VAL A 45 0.60 5.27 2.34
C VAL A 45 1.34 4.06 2.91
N ALA A 46 1.76 3.15 2.03
CA ALA A 46 2.78 2.14 2.27
C ALA A 46 3.82 2.10 1.14
N LYS A 47 5.02 1.61 1.44
CA LYS A 47 6.09 1.33 0.48
C LYS A 47 6.45 -0.14 0.56
N VAL A 48 6.50 -0.79 -0.60
CA VAL A 48 6.67 -2.24 -0.69
C VAL A 48 7.78 -2.60 -1.68
N GLU A 49 8.45 -3.72 -1.43
CA GLU A 49 9.46 -4.28 -2.36
C GLU A 49 8.81 -5.02 -3.52
N ALA A 50 7.56 -5.45 -3.37
CA ALA A 50 6.82 -6.20 -4.38
C ALA A 50 6.77 -5.45 -5.71
N THR A 51 7.08 -6.17 -6.79
CA THR A 51 6.99 -5.67 -8.17
C THR A 51 5.94 -6.42 -9.00
N ASP A 52 5.46 -7.56 -8.50
CA ASP A 52 4.40 -8.35 -9.15
C ASP A 52 3.04 -7.64 -8.99
N PRO A 53 2.35 -7.29 -10.11
CA PRO A 53 1.01 -6.71 -10.07
C PRO A 53 -0.02 -7.52 -9.28
N ALA A 54 0.10 -8.85 -9.21
CA ALA A 54 -0.81 -9.68 -8.41
C ALA A 54 -0.63 -9.42 -6.91
N ARG A 55 0.62 -9.43 -6.44
CA ARG A 55 0.97 -9.14 -5.03
C ARG A 55 0.60 -7.71 -4.64
N LEU A 56 0.81 -6.74 -5.52
CA LEU A 56 0.41 -5.34 -5.28
C LEU A 56 -1.11 -5.19 -5.08
N LYS A 57 -1.91 -5.94 -5.84
CA LYS A 57 -3.37 -5.98 -5.67
C LYS A 57 -3.77 -6.66 -4.35
N GLU A 58 -3.10 -7.74 -3.98
CA GLU A 58 -3.34 -8.45 -2.72
C GLU A 58 -3.08 -7.53 -1.51
N LEU A 59 -1.92 -6.88 -1.46
CA LEU A 59 -1.57 -5.92 -0.40
C LEU A 59 -2.58 -4.78 -0.30
N THR A 60 -3.08 -4.29 -1.44
CA THR A 60 -4.13 -3.26 -1.47
C THR A 60 -5.46 -3.80 -0.94
N ALA A 61 -5.79 -5.06 -1.20
CA ALA A 61 -7.00 -5.70 -0.71
C ALA A 61 -6.95 -5.95 0.81
N LEU A 62 -5.80 -6.34 1.35
CA LEU A 62 -5.57 -6.50 2.79
C LEU A 62 -5.73 -5.18 3.57
N ALA A 63 -5.50 -4.04 2.91
CA ALA A 63 -5.65 -2.71 3.49
C ALA A 63 -7.11 -2.20 3.51
N VAL A 64 -8.09 -2.96 3.00
CA VAL A 64 -9.49 -2.52 2.97
C VAL A 64 -10.12 -2.60 4.36
N VAL A 65 -10.81 -1.53 4.76
CA VAL A 65 -11.64 -1.50 5.97
C VAL A 65 -13.12 -1.46 5.61
N ASN A 66 -13.94 -2.17 6.40
CA ASN A 66 -15.39 -2.22 6.25
C ASN A 66 -16.07 -1.01 6.91
#